data_AF-A0A914ZM89-F1
#
_entry.id   AF-A0A914ZM89-F1
#
_cell.length_a   1.000
_cell.length_b   1.000
_cell.length_c   1.000
_cell.angle_alpha   90.00
_cell.angle_beta   90.00
_cell.angle_gamma   90.00
#
_symmetry.space_group_name_H-M   'P 1'
#
loop_
_entity.id
_entity.type
_entity.pdbx_description
1 polymer ?
#
loop_
_entity_poly.entity_id
_entity_poly.type
_entity_poly.pdbx_seq_one_letter_code
_entity_poly.pdbx_strand_id
1 'polypeptide(L)'
;LFDNALPQFMTKNALKRLGCVQSQGGEDAIRAHPFFRDMDWEALEARRVKPPFKPKIRSKRDVNNFDADFTKEEPVLTPTDNAVVRTINQEEFHGFSFVNPDFALC
;
A
#
# COMPACT_ATOMS: atom_id res chain seq x y z
N LEU A 1 23.24 -14.44 -6.44
CA LEU A 1 23.13 -13.04 -5.95
C LEU A 1 21.80 -12.40 -6.30
N PHE A 2 21.11 -12.80 -7.38
CA PHE A 2 19.65 -12.66 -7.44
C PHE A 2 19.05 -14.05 -7.41
N ASP A 3 18.64 -14.46 -6.22
CA ASP A 3 18.15 -15.80 -5.92
C ASP A 3 16.81 -16.07 -6.63
N ASN A 4 16.46 -17.36 -6.74
CA ASN A 4 15.26 -17.93 -7.37
C ASN A 4 13.90 -17.41 -6.85
N ALA A 5 13.85 -16.32 -6.08
CA ALA A 5 12.62 -15.73 -5.54
C ALA A 5 11.69 -15.23 -6.66
N LEU A 6 12.22 -14.47 -7.63
CA LEU A 6 11.42 -13.88 -8.70
C LEU A 6 10.65 -14.93 -9.53
N PRO A 7 11.30 -15.99 -10.08
CA PRO A 7 10.56 -17.05 -10.78
C PRO A 7 9.50 -17.72 -9.92
N GLN A 8 9.78 -17.95 -8.63
CA GLN A 8 8.84 -18.61 -7.72
C GLN A 8 7.60 -17.73 -7.44
N PHE A 9 7.77 -16.42 -7.25
CA PHE A 9 6.66 -15.47 -7.17
C PHE A 9 5.88 -15.36 -8.47
N MET A 10 6.56 -15.42 -9.62
CA MET A 10 5.95 -15.32 -10.94
C MET A 10 5.39 -16.65 -11.46
N THR A 11 5.30 -17.68 -10.62
CA THR A 11 4.68 -18.95 -10.98
C THR A 11 3.22 -18.71 -11.38
N LYS A 12 2.87 -19.04 -12.63
CA LYS A 12 1.53 -18.82 -13.19
C LYS A 12 0.45 -19.50 -12.35
N ASN A 13 0.67 -20.77 -11.99
CA ASN A 13 -0.26 -21.53 -11.16
C ASN A 13 -0.15 -21.09 -9.68
N ALA A 14 -1.23 -20.50 -9.15
CA ALA A 14 -1.30 -20.06 -7.75
C ALA A 14 -1.06 -21.21 -6.76
N LEU A 15 -1.48 -22.45 -7.08
CA LEU A 15 -1.27 -23.63 -6.24
C LEU A 15 0.19 -24.09 -6.15
N LYS A 16 1.10 -23.42 -6.86
CA LYS A 16 2.54 -23.68 -6.84
C LYS A 16 3.36 -22.41 -6.57
N ARG A 17 2.71 -21.27 -6.40
CA ARG A 17 3.37 -19.98 -6.22
C ARG A 17 3.87 -19.86 -4.79
N LEU A 18 5.11 -19.40 -4.61
CA LEU A 18 5.65 -19.11 -3.29
C LEU A 18 4.72 -18.14 -2.54
N GLY A 19 4.41 -18.44 -1.28
CA GLY A 19 3.42 -17.69 -0.50
C GLY A 19 2.00 -18.26 -0.53
N CYS A 20 1.66 -19.09 -1.52
CA CYS A 20 0.27 -19.55 -1.73
C CYS A 20 0.02 -21.01 -1.34
N VAL A 21 1.07 -21.79 -1.08
CA VAL A 21 0.96 -23.23 -0.80
C VAL A 21 0.98 -23.47 0.70
N GLN A 22 -0.19 -23.76 1.29
CA GLN A 22 -0.33 -23.92 2.74
C GLN A 22 0.54 -25.05 3.30
N SER A 23 0.67 -26.17 2.57
CA SER A 23 1.52 -27.30 2.97
C SER A 23 3.02 -26.97 2.94
N GLN A 24 3.41 -25.84 2.33
CA GLN A 24 4.78 -25.34 2.32
C GLN A 24 4.97 -24.14 3.26
N GLY A 25 3.99 -23.83 4.13
CA GLY A 25 4.06 -22.74 5.10
C GLY A 25 3.44 -21.43 4.64
N GLY A 26 2.81 -21.37 3.47
CA GLY A 26 2.11 -20.15 3.01
C GLY A 26 3.04 -18.93 2.99
N GLU A 27 2.65 -17.85 3.65
CA GLU A 27 3.45 -16.62 3.77
C GLU A 27 4.76 -16.78 4.56
N ASP A 28 4.83 -17.71 5.52
CA ASP A 28 6.08 -17.97 6.26
C ASP A 28 7.18 -18.52 5.34
N ALA A 29 6.79 -19.19 4.24
CA ALA A 29 7.71 -19.63 3.21
C ALA A 29 8.42 -18.45 2.52
N ILE A 30 7.77 -17.28 2.43
CA ILE A 30 8.39 -16.06 1.91
C ILE A 30 9.42 -15.55 2.92
N ARG A 31 9.06 -15.49 4.20
CA ARG A 31 9.94 -15.00 5.27
C ARG A 31 11.20 -15.85 5.42
N ALA A 32 11.08 -17.16 5.23
CA ALA A 32 12.17 -18.12 5.28
C ALA A 32 12.98 -18.25 3.98
N HIS A 33 12.55 -17.62 2.88
CA HIS A 33 13.24 -17.78 1.59
C HIS A 33 14.67 -17.18 1.66
N PRO A 34 15.71 -17.83 1.09
CA PRO A 34 17.11 -17.38 1.21
C PRO A 34 17.37 -15.94 0.79
N PHE A 35 16.60 -15.41 -0.18
CA PHE A 35 16.66 -14.02 -0.60
C PHE A 35 16.45 -13.02 0.56
N PHE A 36 15.63 -13.38 1.56
CA PHE A 36 15.32 -12.55 2.72
C PHE A 36 16.05 -12.98 4.00
N ARG A 37 17.08 -13.83 3.90
CA ARG A 37 17.79 -14.38 5.07
C ARG A 37 18.36 -13.32 6.03
N ASP A 38 18.69 -12.14 5.50
CA ASP A 38 19.29 -11.04 6.25
C ASP A 38 18.22 -10.04 6.76
N MET A 39 16.93 -10.35 6.58
CA MET A 39 15.81 -9.50 6.99
C MET A 39 15.37 -9.82 8.42
N ASP A 40 15.45 -8.84 9.32
CA ASP A 40 14.77 -8.86 10.61
C ASP A 40 13.33 -8.39 10.43
N TRP A 41 12.40 -9.34 10.37
CA TRP A 41 10.98 -9.06 10.13
C TRP A 41 10.31 -8.27 11.27
N GLU A 42 10.69 -8.53 12.52
CA GLU A 42 10.14 -7.82 13.69
C GLU A 42 10.64 -6.37 13.74
N ALA A 43 11.92 -6.13 13.46
CA ALA A 43 12.47 -4.79 13.35
C ALA A 43 11.92 -4.04 12.14
N LEU A 44 11.67 -4.72 11.02
CA LEU A 44 11.06 -4.13 9.83
C LEU A 44 9.63 -3.64 10.12
N GLU A 45 8.80 -4.50 10.72
CA GLU A 45 7.42 -4.16 11.10
C GLU A 45 7.37 -3.01 12.10
N ALA A 46 8.27 -3.01 13.09
CA ALA A 46 8.43 -1.92 14.05
C ALA A 46 9.13 -0.67 13.49
N ARG A 47 9.39 -0.60 12.17
CA ARG A 47 10.04 0.53 11.47
C ARG A 47 11.42 0.90 12.03
N ARG A 48 12.16 -0.07 12.59
CA ARG A 48 13.52 0.09 13.12
C ARG A 48 14.61 -0.15 12.06
N VAL A 49 14.29 -0.86 10.98
CA VAL A 49 15.20 -1.02 9.84
C VAL A 49 15.35 0.31 9.11
N LYS A 50 16.58 0.80 8.97
CA LYS A 50 16.87 2.04 8.24
C LYS A 50 16.53 1.86 6.75
N PRO A 51 15.68 2.70 6.15
CA PRO A 51 15.40 2.63 4.72
C PRO A 51 16.67 2.86 3.89
N PRO A 52 16.88 2.13 2.78
CA PRO A 52 18.03 2.32 1.90
C PRO A 52 17.99 3.65 1.14
N PHE A 53 16.80 4.25 1.04
CA PHE A 53 16.57 5.52 0.37
C PHE A 53 15.72 6.44 1.26
N LYS A 54 16.12 7.71 1.34
CA LYS A 54 15.36 8.77 2.01
C LYS A 54 14.94 9.80 0.96
N PRO A 55 13.63 9.94 0.65
CA PRO A 55 13.14 10.96 -0.26
C PRO A 55 13.52 12.37 0.20
N LYS A 56 13.77 13.26 -0.75
CA LYS A 56 14.02 14.68 -0.45
C LYS A 56 12.68 15.38 -0.23
N ILE A 57 12.52 16.00 0.94
CA ILE A 57 11.36 16.79 1.33
C ILE A 57 11.86 18.14 1.83
N ARG A 58 11.42 19.22 1.20
CA ARG A 58 11.85 20.59 1.47
C ARG A 58 10.94 21.33 2.44
N SER A 59 9.65 20.98 2.49
CA SER A 59 8.66 21.63 3.35
C SER A 59 7.44 20.74 3.62
N LYS A 60 6.58 21.15 4.55
CA LYS A 60 5.29 20.49 4.83
C LYS A 60 4.32 20.49 3.63
N ARG A 61 4.53 21.35 2.63
CA ARG A 61 3.73 21.46 1.40
C ARG A 61 4.50 21.01 0.16
N ASP A 62 5.61 20.28 0.35
CA ASP A 62 6.42 19.82 -0.77
C ASP A 62 5.69 18.75 -1.58
N VAL A 63 5.56 18.99 -2.88
CA VAL A 63 4.91 18.08 -3.84
C VAL A 63 5.90 17.49 -4.88
N ASN A 64 7.21 17.66 -4.69
CA ASN A 64 8.23 17.27 -5.69
C ASN A 64 8.33 15.76 -5.98
N ASN A 65 7.66 14.90 -5.19
CA ASN A 65 7.61 13.45 -5.41
C ASN A 65 6.27 13.00 -6.04
N PHE A 66 5.41 13.95 -6.42
CA PHE A 66 4.18 13.73 -7.18
C PHE A 66 4.38 14.17 -8.63
N ASP A 67 3.55 13.66 -9.53
CA ASP A 67 3.60 14.08 -10.93
C ASP A 67 3.25 15.57 -11.07
N ALA A 68 3.99 16.25 -11.93
CA ALA A 68 3.80 17.66 -12.21
C ALA A 68 2.44 17.93 -12.86
N ASP A 69 1.88 16.96 -13.59
CA ASP A 69 0.57 17.13 -14.25
C ASP A 69 -0.54 17.34 -13.21
N PHE A 70 -0.56 16.56 -12.12
CA PHE A 70 -1.55 16.72 -11.06
C PHE A 70 -1.30 17.94 -10.16
N THR A 71 -0.03 18.23 -9.84
CA THR A 71 0.31 19.33 -8.91
C THR A 71 0.12 20.72 -9.52
N LYS A 72 -0.04 20.81 -10.85
CA LYS A 72 -0.38 22.03 -11.58
C LYS A 72 -1.88 22.25 -11.72
N GLU A 73 -2.70 21.24 -11.49
CA GLU A 73 -4.15 21.38 -11.52
C GLU A 73 -4.63 22.26 -10.36
N GLU A 74 -5.75 22.94 -10.55
CA GLU A 74 -6.38 23.66 -9.45
C GLU A 74 -6.98 22.66 -8.46
N PRO A 75 -6.72 22.80 -7.14
CA PRO A 75 -7.22 21.88 -6.13
C PRO A 75 -8.69 22.17 -5.79
N VAL A 76 -9.56 22.09 -6.80
CA VAL A 76 -10.99 22.36 -6.72
C VAL A 76 -11.78 21.10 -7.01
N LEU A 77 -12.92 20.92 -6.34
CA LEU A 77 -13.84 19.84 -6.66
C LEU A 77 -14.60 20.19 -7.95
N THR A 78 -14.74 19.22 -8.84
CA THR A 78 -15.58 19.36 -10.03
C THR A 78 -17.01 19.71 -9.60
N PRO A 79 -17.59 20.82 -10.10
CA PRO A 79 -18.98 21.15 -9.81
C PRO A 79 -19.92 20.03 -10.23
N THR A 80 -20.84 19.64 -9.35
CA THR A 80 -21.78 18.55 -9.61
C THR A 80 -23.18 19.10 -9.89
N ASP A 81 -23.89 18.51 -10.84
CA ASP A 81 -25.29 18.85 -11.12
C ASP A 81 -26.22 18.22 -10.07
N ASN A 82 -26.99 19.07 -9.39
CA ASN A 82 -27.98 18.64 -8.39
C ASN A 82 -29.02 17.66 -8.94
N ALA A 83 -29.36 17.74 -10.24
CA ALA A 83 -30.28 16.79 -10.86
C ALA A 83 -29.70 15.37 -10.86
N VAL A 84 -28.41 15.23 -11.14
CA VAL A 84 -27.69 13.94 -11.10
C VAL A 84 -27.57 13.43 -9.67
N VAL A 85 -27.24 14.30 -8.71
CA VAL A 85 -27.11 13.89 -7.30
C VAL A 85 -28.43 13.32 -6.76
N ARG A 86 -29.58 13.91 -7.16
CA ARG A 86 -30.90 13.46 -6.73
C ARG A 86 -31.31 12.07 -7.24
N THR A 87 -30.69 11.57 -8.31
CA THR A 87 -30.98 10.22 -8.82
C THR A 87 -30.20 9.13 -8.09
N ILE A 88 -29.25 9.50 -7.21
CA ILE A 88 -28.41 8.56 -6.48
C ILE A 88 -29.15 8.07 -5.23
N ASN A 89 -29.26 6.75 -5.08
CA ASN A 89 -29.85 6.10 -3.91
C ASN A 89 -28.93 6.28 -2.67
N GLN A 90 -29.30 7.17 -1.75
CA GLN A 90 -28.46 7.50 -0.59
C GLN A 90 -28.35 6.37 0.44
N GLU A 91 -29.30 5.43 0.44
CA GLU A 91 -29.29 4.27 1.35
C GLU A 91 -28.09 3.34 1.11
N GLU A 92 -27.52 3.33 -0.10
CA GLU A 92 -26.32 2.55 -0.43
C GLU A 92 -25.08 3.03 0.35
N PHE A 93 -25.10 4.26 0.87
CA PHE A 93 -24.02 4.84 1.66
C PHE A 93 -24.28 4.75 3.17
N HIS A 94 -25.35 4.07 3.61
CA HIS A 94 -25.59 3.85 5.03
C HIS A 94 -24.40 3.10 5.67
N GLY A 95 -23.85 3.67 6.75
CA GLY A 95 -22.67 3.12 7.42
C GLY A 95 -21.32 3.56 6.84
N PHE A 96 -21.30 4.47 5.85
CA PHE A 96 -20.05 5.00 5.28
C PHE A 96 -19.27 5.90 6.26
N SER A 97 -19.96 6.60 7.17
CA SER A 97 -19.33 7.52 8.12
C SER A 97 -18.42 6.77 9.08
N PHE A 98 -17.13 7.15 9.10
CA PHE A 98 -16.12 6.56 9.97
C PHE A 98 -15.20 7.63 10.54
N VAL A 99 -14.84 7.48 11.82
CA VAL A 99 -13.78 8.25 12.49
C VAL A 99 -12.84 7.22 13.11
N ASN A 100 -11.55 7.33 12.82
CA ASN A 100 -10.55 6.42 13.38
C ASN A 100 -10.42 6.66 14.90
N PRO A 101 -10.80 5.70 15.77
CA PRO A 101 -10.72 5.86 17.22
C PRO A 101 -9.27 5.83 17.73
N ASP A 102 -8.36 5.19 17.00
CA ASP A 102 -6.94 5.11 17.34
C ASP A 102 -6.18 6.37 16.90
N PHE A 103 -6.83 7.23 16.12
CA PHE A 103 -6.32 8.55 15.75
C PHE A 103 -6.67 9.59 16.83
N ALA A 104 -6.43 9.25 18.09
CA ALA A 104 -6.52 10.18 19.21
C ALA A 104 -5.19 10.92 19.36
N LEU A 105 -5.15 12.16 18.84
CA LEU A 105 -4.29 13.29 19.21
C LEU A 105 -2.85 12.96 19.69
N CYS A 106 -1.89 13.10 18.78
CA CYS A 106 -0.58 13.69 19.10
C CYS A 106 -0.64 15.20 18.85
#